data_AF-A0A1V4A9W4-F1
#
_entry.id   AF-A0A1V4A9W4-F1
#
_cell.length_a   1.000
_cell.length_b   1.000
_cell.length_c   1.000
_cell.angle_alpha   90.00
_cell.angle_beta   90.00
_cell.angle_gamma   90.00
#
_symmetry.space_group_name_H-M   'P 1'
#
loop_
_entity.id
_entity.type
_entity.pdbx_description
1 polymer ?
#
loop_
_entity_poly.entity_id
_entity_poly.type
_entity_poly.pdbx_seq_one_letter_code
_entity_poly.pdbx_strand_id
1 'polypeptide(L)'
;MSDTTSTGAPTGAGTPAQDTRERPPFYRDLAFQVLAGVALGVLVGALAPSVGQHAQFLGDIFIHLIQMVVGLIIFCTVTHGIASVRDLGKVGRIAIRSLVYFEVITTIALVIALVAVNVLKPGSGMHIDPSSLHAGSAATAPAKSEGFDDFLVGLVPTSAVQAFAESSILQILVFSVLFACGLASVGERAKPVLDIVSTVQQALFWIIRKVMRIAPLAAFGAIGYTVSEYGLGTLLSLGRLVAVFYLIVVLFFVLVLWPVSRYAGVSLLKLLRYFRAELVLVLGTSSSESVFPQLTAKLKNLGVDEPVVGLVLPTAYSFNHDGTCLYFAAVSVFLGQATGADLSWSAQLGLLLVLLLTSKGGAGVSGSAIAVLALTLSATHTIPVSSIALVLGVHSILSAAFVFTNIAGNCVATLVVGKWEKAIDRERLRTQLDSGYRAAA
;
A
#
# COMPACT_ATOMS: atom_id res chain seq x y z
N MET A 1 -0.39 72.43 -18.09
CA MET A 1 0.89 72.66 -18.79
C MET A 1 1.91 71.78 -18.07
N SER A 2 2.15 70.58 -18.61
CA SER A 2 3.22 70.24 -19.57
C SER A 2 4.53 69.92 -18.81
N ASP A 3 4.92 68.65 -18.71
CA ASP A 3 5.86 67.93 -19.63
C ASP A 3 7.33 68.36 -19.40
N THR A 4 8.37 67.51 -19.30
CA THR A 4 8.56 66.02 -19.26
C THR A 4 9.80 65.73 -18.35
N THR A 5 10.61 64.65 -18.29
CA THR A 5 10.94 63.47 -19.12
C THR A 5 11.43 62.24 -18.31
N SER A 6 11.11 61.05 -18.83
CA SER A 6 11.87 59.76 -18.82
C SER A 6 13.22 59.63 -18.07
N THR A 7 13.35 58.62 -17.18
CA THR A 7 14.15 57.37 -17.39
C THR A 7 14.26 56.54 -16.10
N GLY A 8 14.53 55.22 -16.22
CA GLY A 8 14.98 54.37 -15.09
C GLY A 8 14.13 53.12 -14.81
N ALA A 9 14.37 52.02 -15.51
CA ALA A 9 13.78 50.71 -15.19
C ALA A 9 14.73 49.87 -14.30
N PRO A 10 14.26 49.24 -13.21
CA PRO A 10 15.10 48.37 -12.39
C PRO A 10 15.32 47.01 -13.06
N THR A 11 16.60 46.64 -13.23
CA THR A 11 17.03 45.36 -13.82
C THR A 11 17.05 44.22 -12.81
N GLY A 12 16.78 43.00 -13.27
CA GLY A 12 17.27 41.78 -12.59
C GLY A 12 16.25 40.97 -11.79
N ALA A 13 15.19 40.48 -12.45
CA ALA A 13 14.43 39.35 -11.91
C ALA A 13 15.29 38.06 -12.01
N GLY A 14 15.81 37.59 -10.88
CA GLY A 14 16.66 36.40 -10.83
C GLY A 14 15.89 35.12 -11.15
N THR A 15 16.34 34.36 -12.15
CA THR A 15 15.79 33.05 -12.49
C THR A 15 15.91 32.08 -11.30
N PRO A 16 14.85 31.34 -10.92
CA PRO A 16 14.99 30.31 -9.90
C PRO A 16 15.95 29.21 -10.41
N ALA A 17 17.06 29.02 -9.68
CA ALA A 17 18.04 28.01 -10.04
C ALA A 17 17.40 26.61 -10.01
N GLN A 18 17.57 25.85 -11.10
CA GLN A 18 17.10 24.48 -11.16
C GLN A 18 17.94 23.62 -10.21
N ASP A 19 17.29 23.06 -9.18
CA ASP A 19 17.92 22.17 -8.20
C ASP A 19 18.27 20.83 -8.87
N THR A 20 19.44 20.79 -9.52
CA THR A 20 19.99 19.61 -10.20
C THR A 20 20.49 18.59 -9.19
N ARG A 21 19.57 18.02 -8.40
CA ARG A 21 19.87 16.89 -7.51
C ARG A 21 20.37 15.72 -8.35
N GLU A 22 21.66 15.46 -8.25
CA GLU A 22 22.28 14.29 -8.84
C GLU A 22 21.48 13.04 -8.45
N ARG A 23 21.13 12.22 -9.43
CA ARG A 23 20.42 10.97 -9.15
C ARG A 23 21.31 10.12 -8.25
N PRO A 24 20.83 9.65 -7.09
CA PRO A 24 21.65 8.81 -6.23
C PRO A 24 22.08 7.57 -7.03
N PRO A 25 23.38 7.19 -6.97
CA PRO A 25 23.89 6.11 -7.80
C PRO A 25 23.19 4.78 -7.47
N PHE A 26 22.98 3.93 -8.47
CA PHE A 26 22.08 2.77 -8.42
C PHE A 26 22.28 1.83 -7.22
N TYR A 27 23.51 1.69 -6.71
CA TYR A 27 23.80 0.87 -5.52
C TYR A 27 23.28 1.47 -4.20
N ARG A 28 22.78 2.71 -4.19
CA ARG A 28 22.03 3.33 -3.10
C ARG A 28 20.52 3.15 -3.21
N ASP A 29 20.02 2.56 -4.30
CA ASP A 29 18.60 2.22 -4.45
C ASP A 29 18.25 1.01 -3.57
N LEU A 30 17.18 1.12 -2.78
CA LEU A 30 16.73 0.05 -1.91
C LEU A 30 16.22 -1.16 -2.69
N ALA A 31 15.61 -0.97 -3.87
CA ALA A 31 15.15 -2.06 -4.72
C ALA A 31 16.34 -2.88 -5.26
N PHE A 32 17.43 -2.20 -5.66
CA PHE A 32 18.67 -2.85 -6.04
C PHE A 32 19.33 -3.58 -4.87
N GLN A 33 19.39 -2.96 -3.69
CA GLN A 33 19.95 -3.59 -2.49
C GLN A 33 19.18 -4.84 -2.06
N VAL A 34 17.84 -4.82 -2.10
CA VAL A 34 17.01 -6.01 -1.84
C VAL A 34 17.29 -7.08 -2.89
N LEU A 35 17.32 -6.75 -4.18
CA LEU A 35 17.60 -7.73 -5.24
C LEU A 35 19.02 -8.34 -5.12
N ALA A 36 20.02 -7.55 -4.73
CA ALA A 36 21.36 -8.04 -4.43
C ALA A 36 21.37 -8.95 -3.19
N GLY A 37 20.63 -8.59 -2.14
CA GLY A 37 20.41 -9.43 -0.96
C GLY A 37 19.80 -10.78 -1.33
N VAL A 38 18.77 -10.79 -2.18
CA VAL A 38 18.15 -12.02 -2.72
C VAL A 38 19.16 -12.85 -3.51
N ALA A 39 19.92 -12.24 -4.43
CA ALA A 39 20.89 -12.97 -5.24
C ALA A 39 22.00 -13.60 -4.37
N LEU A 40 22.47 -12.89 -3.34
CA LEU A 40 23.41 -13.42 -2.35
C LEU A 40 22.76 -14.51 -1.47
N GLY A 41 21.47 -14.38 -1.14
CA GLY A 41 20.72 -15.38 -0.38
C GLY A 41 20.59 -16.69 -1.16
N VAL A 42 20.21 -16.62 -2.45
CA VAL A 42 20.20 -17.77 -3.36
C VAL A 42 21.59 -18.42 -3.46
N LEU A 43 22.65 -17.61 -3.62
CA LEU A 43 24.02 -18.10 -3.72
C LEU A 43 24.44 -18.85 -2.44
N VAL A 44 24.20 -18.27 -1.27
CA VAL A 44 24.56 -18.86 0.03
C VAL A 44 23.71 -20.10 0.32
N GLY A 45 22.40 -20.06 0.09
CA GLY A 45 21.52 -21.21 0.30
C GLY A 45 21.86 -22.40 -0.61
N ALA A 46 22.30 -22.15 -1.84
CA ALA A 46 22.69 -23.19 -2.79
C ALA A 46 24.12 -23.74 -2.59
N LEU A 47 25.08 -22.90 -2.18
CA LEU A 47 26.50 -23.29 -2.07
C LEU A 47 26.96 -23.60 -0.64
N ALA A 48 26.27 -23.07 0.38
CA ALA A 48 26.57 -23.28 1.79
C ALA A 48 25.27 -23.41 2.62
N PRO A 49 24.49 -24.51 2.46
CA PRO A 49 23.15 -24.60 3.03
C PRO A 49 23.08 -24.37 4.55
N SER A 50 24.08 -24.84 5.30
CA SER A 50 24.19 -24.64 6.75
C SER A 50 24.32 -23.17 7.16
N VAL A 51 24.91 -22.31 6.31
CA VAL A 51 24.99 -20.86 6.54
C VAL A 51 23.65 -20.20 6.20
N GLY A 52 22.98 -20.64 5.14
CA GLY A 52 21.64 -20.14 4.79
C GLY A 52 20.58 -20.49 5.83
N GLN A 53 20.61 -21.71 6.40
CA GLN A 53 19.76 -22.09 7.55
C GLN A 53 19.97 -21.14 8.73
N HIS A 54 21.23 -20.88 9.11
CA HIS A 54 21.57 -19.94 10.19
C HIS A 54 21.28 -18.47 9.85
N ALA A 55 20.89 -18.11 8.62
CA ALA A 55 20.59 -16.73 8.24
C ALA A 55 19.12 -16.31 8.54
N GLN A 56 18.27 -17.26 8.95
CA GLN A 56 16.83 -17.06 9.20
C GLN A 56 16.54 -15.87 10.13
N PHE A 57 17.32 -15.71 11.21
CA PHE A 57 17.12 -14.68 12.23
C PHE A 57 17.14 -13.24 11.68
N LEU A 58 17.76 -12.99 10.52
CA LEU A 58 17.74 -11.68 9.86
C LEU A 58 16.35 -11.34 9.32
N GLY A 59 15.60 -12.35 8.86
CA GLY A 59 14.19 -12.25 8.53
C GLY A 59 13.32 -12.10 9.77
N ASP A 60 13.56 -12.90 10.81
CA ASP A 60 12.76 -12.89 12.03
C ASP A 60 12.87 -11.56 12.79
N ILE A 61 14.08 -11.02 12.97
CA ILE A 61 14.29 -9.68 13.56
C ILE A 61 13.52 -8.61 12.78
N PHE A 62 13.51 -8.68 11.45
CA PHE A 62 12.79 -7.74 10.61
C PHE A 62 11.26 -7.87 10.76
N ILE A 63 10.73 -9.09 10.89
CA ILE A 63 9.31 -9.33 11.16
C ILE A 63 8.92 -8.79 12.54
N HIS A 64 9.67 -9.09 13.60
CA HIS A 64 9.40 -8.59 14.95
C HIS A 64 9.45 -7.05 15.02
N LEU A 65 10.44 -6.41 14.38
CA LEU A 65 10.57 -4.94 14.30
C LEU A 65 9.35 -4.28 13.62
N ILE A 66 8.69 -4.99 12.71
CA ILE A 66 7.47 -4.55 12.05
C ILE A 66 6.25 -4.81 12.94
N GLN A 67 6.06 -6.02 13.48
CA GLN A 67 4.96 -6.36 14.40
C GLN A 67 4.87 -5.37 15.57
N MET A 68 6.02 -5.00 16.16
CA MET A 68 6.14 -4.03 17.26
C MET A 68 5.43 -2.69 17.01
N VAL A 69 5.38 -2.21 15.76
CA VAL A 69 4.75 -0.91 15.42
C VAL A 69 3.37 -1.05 14.76
N VAL A 70 3.03 -2.23 14.22
CA VAL A 70 1.78 -2.49 13.48
C VAL A 70 0.54 -2.05 14.27
N GLY A 71 0.37 -2.55 15.50
CA GLY A 71 -0.82 -2.31 16.33
C GLY A 71 -1.14 -0.82 16.51
N LEU A 72 -0.13 -0.02 16.87
CA LEU A 72 -0.30 1.41 17.13
C LEU A 72 -0.46 2.23 15.84
N ILE A 73 0.16 1.81 14.72
CA ILE A 73 -0.02 2.47 13.41
C ILE A 73 -1.47 2.36 12.93
N ILE A 74 -2.12 1.21 13.12
CA ILE A 74 -3.53 1.01 12.76
C ILE A 74 -4.40 1.95 13.57
N PHE A 75 -4.22 1.95 14.89
CA PHE A 75 -4.98 2.83 15.78
C PHE A 75 -4.86 4.29 15.35
N CYS A 76 -3.64 4.77 15.13
CA CYS A 76 -3.45 6.16 14.72
C CYS A 76 -4.02 6.45 13.33
N THR A 77 -3.84 5.56 12.36
CA THR A 77 -4.27 5.78 10.97
C THR A 77 -5.78 5.66 10.80
N VAL A 78 -6.44 4.69 11.43
CA VAL A 78 -7.90 4.52 11.40
C VAL A 78 -8.58 5.66 12.17
N THR A 79 -8.05 6.03 13.35
CA THR A 79 -8.58 7.15 14.14
C THR A 79 -8.46 8.48 13.39
N HIS A 80 -7.27 8.79 12.86
CA HIS A 80 -7.05 10.01 12.09
C HIS A 80 -7.87 9.99 10.78
N GLY A 81 -7.88 8.86 10.07
CA GLY A 81 -8.60 8.68 8.82
C GLY A 81 -10.09 8.98 8.96
N ILE A 82 -10.79 8.28 9.87
CA ILE A 82 -12.23 8.46 10.08
C ILE A 82 -12.55 9.87 10.62
N ALA A 83 -11.77 10.38 11.59
CA ALA A 83 -12.05 11.69 12.18
C ALA A 83 -11.79 12.86 11.21
N SER A 84 -10.82 12.73 10.28
CA SER A 84 -10.52 13.77 9.28
C SER A 84 -11.68 14.05 8.31
N VAL A 85 -12.61 13.10 8.14
CA VAL A 85 -13.81 13.22 7.30
C VAL A 85 -14.80 14.27 7.85
N ARG A 86 -14.67 14.70 9.11
CA ARG A 86 -15.65 15.58 9.76
C ARG A 86 -15.58 17.07 9.33
N ASP A 87 -14.42 17.58 8.92
CA ASP A 87 -14.29 18.99 8.48
C ASP A 87 -15.00 19.29 7.14
N LEU A 88 -15.62 18.27 6.53
CA LEU A 88 -16.20 18.31 5.20
C LEU A 88 -17.63 18.87 5.15
N GLY A 89 -18.05 19.69 6.12
CA GLY A 89 -19.41 20.26 6.17
C GLY A 89 -19.83 21.05 4.91
N LYS A 90 -18.88 21.52 4.09
CA LYS A 90 -19.11 22.17 2.79
C LYS A 90 -18.73 21.32 1.56
N VAL A 91 -18.15 20.13 1.77
CA VAL A 91 -17.51 19.32 0.71
C VAL A 91 -17.87 17.82 0.78
N GLY A 92 -18.68 17.40 1.76
CA GLY A 92 -18.94 15.99 2.10
C GLY A 92 -19.56 15.17 0.97
N ARG A 93 -20.33 15.78 0.06
CA ARG A 93 -20.83 15.10 -1.16
C ARG A 93 -19.68 14.53 -1.99
N ILE A 94 -18.59 15.29 -2.14
CA ILE A 94 -17.42 14.91 -2.93
C ILE A 94 -16.71 13.73 -2.25
N ALA A 95 -16.48 13.80 -0.93
CA ALA A 95 -15.83 12.72 -0.19
C ALA A 95 -16.68 11.44 -0.09
N ILE A 96 -17.99 11.54 0.15
CA ILE A 96 -18.88 10.36 0.17
C ILE A 96 -18.86 9.67 -1.20
N ARG A 97 -18.96 10.43 -2.30
CA ARG A 97 -18.82 9.89 -3.65
C ARG A 97 -17.44 9.27 -3.90
N SER A 98 -16.39 9.85 -3.34
CA SER A 98 -15.02 9.31 -3.42
C SER A 98 -14.90 7.99 -2.67
N LEU A 99 -15.34 7.93 -1.41
CA LEU A 99 -15.30 6.72 -0.57
C LEU A 99 -16.13 5.57 -1.18
N VAL A 100 -17.31 5.87 -1.74
CA VAL A 100 -18.13 4.88 -2.47
C VAL A 100 -17.43 4.39 -3.73
N TYR A 101 -16.78 5.28 -4.49
CA TYR A 101 -15.97 4.89 -5.64
C TYR A 101 -14.79 3.99 -5.21
N PHE A 102 -14.01 4.39 -4.20
CA PHE A 102 -12.86 3.64 -3.71
C PHE A 102 -13.27 2.23 -3.27
N GLU A 103 -14.36 2.12 -2.50
CA GLU A 103 -14.88 0.82 -2.03
C GLU A 103 -15.24 -0.11 -3.19
N VAL A 104 -15.96 0.39 -4.20
CA VAL A 104 -16.38 -0.42 -5.35
C VAL A 104 -15.17 -0.88 -6.16
N ILE A 105 -14.21 0.00 -6.43
CA ILE A 105 -13.01 -0.34 -7.23
C ILE A 105 -12.09 -1.29 -6.46
N THR A 106 -11.83 -1.04 -5.17
CA THR A 106 -10.99 -1.92 -4.33
C THR A 106 -11.64 -3.29 -4.12
N THR A 107 -12.98 -3.36 -3.98
CA THR A 107 -13.70 -4.65 -3.89
C THR A 107 -13.54 -5.46 -5.19
N ILE A 108 -13.70 -4.81 -6.36
CA ILE A 108 -13.48 -5.47 -7.66
C ILE A 108 -12.02 -5.92 -7.82
N ALA A 109 -11.06 -5.11 -7.37
CA ALA A 109 -9.64 -5.46 -7.36
C ALA A 109 -9.39 -6.76 -6.57
N LEU A 110 -9.86 -6.83 -5.32
CA LEU A 110 -9.72 -8.00 -4.45
C LEU A 110 -10.32 -9.26 -5.10
N VAL A 111 -11.51 -9.17 -5.71
CA VAL A 111 -12.14 -10.30 -6.40
C VAL A 111 -11.30 -10.78 -7.60
N ILE A 112 -10.77 -9.86 -8.43
CA ILE A 112 -9.90 -10.22 -9.57
C ILE A 112 -8.63 -10.95 -9.08
N ALA A 113 -7.99 -10.44 -8.03
CA ALA A 113 -6.79 -11.07 -7.46
C ALA A 113 -7.09 -12.45 -6.85
N LEU A 114 -8.18 -12.57 -6.08
CA LEU A 114 -8.58 -13.81 -5.44
C LEU A 114 -8.88 -14.91 -6.48
N VAL A 115 -9.66 -14.60 -7.52
CA VAL A 115 -9.98 -15.53 -8.61
C VAL A 115 -8.70 -15.97 -9.33
N ALA A 116 -7.84 -15.03 -9.71
CA ALA A 116 -6.62 -15.33 -10.44
C ALA A 116 -5.65 -16.24 -9.66
N VAL A 117 -5.42 -16.00 -8.35
CA VAL A 117 -4.52 -16.84 -7.54
C VAL A 117 -5.12 -18.20 -7.17
N ASN A 118 -6.44 -18.31 -7.03
CA ASN A 118 -7.10 -19.62 -6.84
C ASN A 118 -7.11 -20.47 -8.13
N VAL A 119 -7.14 -19.85 -9.32
CA VAL A 119 -7.06 -20.54 -10.61
C VAL A 119 -5.62 -20.93 -10.95
N LEU A 120 -4.66 -20.02 -10.81
CA LEU A 120 -3.28 -20.21 -11.26
C LEU A 120 -2.36 -20.86 -10.21
N LYS A 121 -2.81 -20.92 -8.95
CA LYS A 121 -2.19 -21.62 -7.81
C LYS A 121 -0.66 -21.50 -7.69
N PRO A 122 -0.08 -20.28 -7.74
CA PRO A 122 1.38 -20.08 -7.79
C PRO A 122 2.17 -20.64 -6.59
N GLY A 123 1.54 -20.80 -5.41
CA GLY A 123 2.19 -21.36 -4.22
C GLY A 123 2.10 -22.89 -4.12
N SER A 124 1.28 -23.53 -4.96
CA SER A 124 1.05 -24.97 -4.87
C SER A 124 2.32 -25.78 -5.13
N GLY A 125 2.51 -26.84 -4.32
CA GLY A 125 3.66 -27.74 -4.40
C GLY A 125 4.87 -27.35 -3.55
N MET A 126 4.88 -26.18 -2.88
CA MET A 126 6.01 -25.78 -2.04
C MET A 126 6.12 -26.56 -0.72
N HIS A 127 4.98 -26.94 -0.11
CA HIS A 127 4.91 -27.78 1.10
C HIS A 127 5.84 -27.32 2.25
N ILE A 128 5.91 -26.01 2.49
CA ILE A 128 6.77 -25.42 3.52
C ILE A 128 6.12 -25.64 4.90
N ASP A 129 6.84 -26.29 5.80
CA ASP A 129 6.39 -26.56 7.17
C ASP A 129 6.27 -25.25 7.98
N PRO A 130 5.07 -24.90 8.50
CA PRO A 130 4.88 -23.75 9.38
C PRO A 130 5.80 -23.72 10.61
N SER A 131 6.16 -24.88 11.15
CA SER A 131 6.84 -25.02 12.44
C SER A 131 8.35 -24.74 12.38
N SER A 132 8.96 -24.88 11.20
CA SER A 132 10.37 -24.53 10.95
C SER A 132 10.56 -23.03 10.63
N LEU A 133 9.48 -22.30 10.37
CA LEU A 133 9.50 -20.85 10.13
C LEU A 133 9.50 -20.08 11.47
N HIS A 134 10.67 -19.96 12.11
CA HIS A 134 10.86 -19.54 13.50
C HIS A 134 10.68 -18.02 13.82
N ALA A 135 9.81 -17.29 13.11
CA ALA A 135 9.39 -15.95 13.54
C ALA A 135 8.35 -16.07 14.67
N GLY A 136 8.58 -15.40 15.79
CA GLY A 136 7.93 -15.71 17.06
C GLY A 136 6.62 -14.97 17.33
N SER A 137 5.51 -15.71 17.34
CA SER A 137 4.45 -15.53 18.35
C SER A 137 3.42 -16.67 18.28
N ALA A 138 3.31 -17.44 19.36
CA ALA A 138 2.31 -18.50 19.60
C ALA A 138 2.17 -19.61 18.54
N ALA A 139 2.26 -20.87 18.98
CA ALA A 139 1.67 -21.96 18.21
C ALA A 139 0.15 -21.76 18.20
N THR A 140 -0.42 -21.41 17.04
CA THR A 140 -1.88 -21.41 16.85
C THR A 140 -2.37 -22.84 17.01
N ALA A 141 -3.02 -23.11 18.15
CA ALA A 141 -3.86 -24.29 18.27
C ALA A 141 -4.83 -24.33 17.08
N PRO A 142 -5.10 -25.51 16.48
CA PRO A 142 -5.95 -25.58 15.30
C PRO A 142 -7.29 -24.94 15.60
N ALA A 143 -7.62 -23.90 14.84
CA ALA A 143 -8.85 -23.15 15.03
C ALA A 143 -10.03 -24.14 14.95
N LYS A 144 -10.67 -24.38 16.10
CA LYS A 144 -11.99 -24.99 16.10
C LYS A 144 -12.89 -24.10 15.28
N SER A 145 -13.88 -24.68 14.61
CA SER A 145 -14.88 -23.92 13.88
C SER A 145 -15.79 -23.16 14.86
N GLU A 146 -15.28 -22.05 15.38
CA GLU A 146 -16.02 -21.05 16.13
C GLU A 146 -17.19 -20.56 15.28
N GLY A 147 -18.35 -20.37 15.92
CA GLY A 147 -19.54 -19.90 15.24
C GLY A 147 -19.33 -18.49 14.67
N PHE A 148 -20.20 -18.10 13.73
CA PHE A 148 -20.28 -16.70 13.32
C PHE A 148 -20.55 -15.78 14.53
N ASP A 149 -21.33 -16.28 15.50
CA ASP A 149 -21.64 -15.59 16.75
C ASP A 149 -20.40 -15.47 17.67
N ASP A 150 -19.60 -16.53 17.82
CA ASP A 150 -18.35 -16.51 18.59
C ASP A 150 -17.34 -15.52 17.98
N PHE A 151 -17.20 -15.54 16.65
CA PHE A 151 -16.40 -14.57 15.90
C PHE A 151 -16.86 -13.12 16.15
N LEU A 152 -18.18 -12.86 16.10
CA LEU A 152 -18.76 -11.54 16.38
C LEU A 152 -18.50 -11.07 17.82
N VAL A 153 -18.52 -11.98 18.80
CA VAL A 153 -18.13 -11.67 20.19
C VAL A 153 -16.63 -11.37 20.27
N GLY A 154 -15.79 -12.18 19.61
CA GLY A 154 -14.34 -12.02 19.54
C GLY A 154 -13.87 -10.71 18.91
N LEU A 155 -14.72 -10.03 18.11
CA LEU A 155 -14.45 -8.68 17.58
C LEU A 155 -14.25 -7.63 18.66
N VAL A 156 -14.90 -7.77 19.82
CA VAL A 156 -14.94 -6.74 20.86
C VAL A 156 -14.00 -7.11 22.01
N PRO A 157 -12.90 -6.35 22.24
CA PRO A 157 -11.99 -6.65 23.33
C PRO A 157 -12.64 -6.39 24.69
N THR A 158 -12.40 -7.30 25.64
CA THR A 158 -12.64 -7.09 27.07
C THR A 158 -11.81 -5.93 27.63
N SER A 159 -10.63 -5.69 27.07
CA SER A 159 -9.75 -4.56 27.39
C SER A 159 -8.99 -4.09 26.14
N ALA A 160 -9.13 -2.81 25.79
CA ALA A 160 -8.39 -2.23 24.67
C ALA A 160 -6.86 -2.32 24.86
N VAL A 161 -6.37 -2.20 26.10
CA VAL A 161 -4.93 -2.33 26.42
C VAL A 161 -4.45 -3.77 26.22
N GLN A 162 -5.27 -4.76 26.57
CA GLN A 162 -4.97 -6.17 26.31
C GLN A 162 -4.88 -6.44 24.80
N ALA A 163 -5.80 -5.89 24.00
CA ALA A 163 -5.75 -6.03 22.55
C ALA A 163 -4.44 -5.47 21.94
N PHE A 164 -3.91 -4.36 22.43
CA PHE A 164 -2.59 -3.88 22.03
C PHE A 164 -1.43 -4.78 22.51
N ALA A 165 -1.49 -5.29 23.74
CA ALA A 165 -0.44 -6.15 24.31
C ALA A 165 -0.34 -7.52 23.62
N GLU A 166 -1.48 -8.14 23.30
CA GLU A 166 -1.58 -9.43 22.62
C GLU A 166 -1.48 -9.31 21.09
N SER A 167 -1.33 -8.09 20.55
CA SER A 167 -1.42 -7.79 19.11
C SER A 167 -2.73 -8.28 18.46
N SER A 168 -3.83 -8.26 19.23
CA SER A 168 -5.18 -8.63 18.81
C SER A 168 -5.76 -7.58 17.86
N ILE A 169 -5.31 -7.68 16.62
CA ILE A 169 -5.49 -6.74 15.52
C ILE A 169 -6.95 -6.37 15.26
N LEU A 170 -7.84 -7.35 15.24
CA LEU A 170 -9.23 -7.14 14.85
C LEU A 170 -9.98 -6.37 15.94
N GLN A 171 -9.61 -6.61 17.20
CA GLN A 171 -10.07 -5.88 18.37
C GLN A 171 -9.49 -4.46 18.45
N ILE A 172 -8.19 -4.27 18.14
CA ILE A 172 -7.59 -2.93 17.98
C ILE A 172 -8.35 -2.13 16.92
N LEU A 173 -8.67 -2.76 15.77
CA LEU A 173 -9.34 -2.14 14.64
C LEU A 173 -10.78 -1.71 14.99
N VAL A 174 -11.56 -2.58 15.65
CA VAL A 174 -12.90 -2.26 16.15
C VAL A 174 -12.86 -1.15 17.20
N PHE A 175 -11.94 -1.22 18.17
CA PHE A 175 -11.73 -0.14 19.14
C PHE A 175 -11.36 1.19 18.46
N SER A 176 -10.51 1.16 17.44
CA SER A 176 -10.09 2.35 16.69
C SER A 176 -11.26 3.02 15.95
N VAL A 177 -12.16 2.24 15.34
CA VAL A 177 -13.37 2.76 14.70
C VAL A 177 -14.30 3.41 15.72
N LEU A 178 -14.56 2.73 16.86
CA LEU A 178 -15.42 3.26 17.92
C LEU A 178 -14.83 4.53 18.56
N PHE A 179 -13.52 4.55 18.81
CA PHE A 179 -12.80 5.71 19.33
C PHE A 179 -12.82 6.89 18.34
N ALA A 180 -12.66 6.64 17.04
CA ALA A 180 -12.78 7.67 16.01
C ALA A 180 -14.19 8.28 15.95
N CYS A 181 -15.23 7.45 16.03
CA CYS A 181 -16.62 7.90 16.12
C CYS A 181 -16.89 8.72 17.39
N GLY A 182 -16.25 8.37 18.51
CA GLY A 182 -16.26 9.17 19.74
C GLY A 182 -15.59 10.54 19.59
N LEU A 183 -14.39 10.60 19.00
CA LEU A 183 -13.74 11.88 18.70
C LEU A 183 -14.52 12.71 17.67
N ALA A 184 -15.21 12.05 16.73
CA ALA A 184 -16.09 12.71 15.77
C ALA A 184 -17.30 13.37 16.44
N SER A 185 -17.95 12.73 17.42
CA SER A 185 -19.11 13.30 18.13
C SER A 185 -18.75 14.43 19.10
N VAL A 186 -17.53 14.45 19.65
CA VAL A 186 -17.03 15.50 20.58
C VAL A 186 -16.84 16.88 19.94
N GLY A 187 -16.94 17.00 18.62
CA GLY A 187 -16.79 18.28 17.90
C GLY A 187 -15.35 18.80 17.90
N GLU A 188 -15.17 20.12 17.72
CA GLU A 188 -13.84 20.76 17.61
C GLU A 188 -12.93 20.50 18.81
N ARG A 189 -13.49 20.24 20.00
CA ARG A 189 -12.78 19.92 21.24
C ARG A 189 -11.90 18.67 21.13
N ALA A 190 -12.16 17.78 20.16
CA ALA A 190 -11.33 16.61 19.88
C ALA A 190 -10.03 16.93 19.13
N LYS A 191 -9.89 18.13 18.53
CA LYS A 191 -8.77 18.45 17.63
C LYS A 191 -7.37 18.22 18.24
N PRO A 192 -7.06 18.63 19.48
CA PRO A 192 -5.73 18.38 20.07
C PRO A 192 -5.39 16.88 20.18
N VAL A 193 -6.40 16.01 20.37
CA VAL A 193 -6.20 14.55 20.39
C VAL A 193 -5.87 14.03 18.99
N LEU A 194 -6.54 14.56 17.95
CA LEU A 194 -6.28 14.19 16.55
C LEU A 194 -4.90 14.66 16.07
N ASP A 195 -4.45 15.83 16.53
CA ASP A 195 -3.12 16.37 16.25
C ASP A 195 -2.01 15.52 16.93
N ILE A 196 -2.22 15.09 18.18
CA ILE A 196 -1.35 14.12 18.88
C ILE A 196 -1.33 12.78 18.12
N VAL A 197 -2.49 12.24 17.75
CA VAL A 197 -2.60 10.97 17.01
C VAL A 197 -1.86 11.03 15.67
N SER A 198 -1.99 12.13 14.92
CA SER A 198 -1.23 12.32 13.67
C SER A 198 0.29 12.42 13.91
N THR A 199 0.70 13.10 14.99
CA THR A 199 2.12 13.21 15.36
C THR A 199 2.73 11.85 15.70
N VAL A 200 2.02 11.02 16.46
CA VAL A 200 2.43 9.63 16.76
C VAL A 200 2.49 8.78 15.49
N GLN A 201 1.50 8.91 14.60
CA GLN A 201 1.48 8.23 13.30
C GLN A 201 2.74 8.54 12.46
N GLN A 202 3.13 9.82 12.37
CA GLN A 202 4.31 10.27 11.63
C GLN A 202 5.62 9.72 12.23
N ALA A 203 5.72 9.66 13.56
CA ALA A 203 6.86 9.06 14.26
C ALA A 203 6.97 7.54 14.00
N LEU A 204 5.86 6.81 14.02
CA LEU A 204 5.83 5.37 13.73
C LEU A 204 6.21 5.08 12.26
N PHE A 205 5.77 5.92 11.31
CA PHE A 205 6.23 5.83 9.92
C PHE A 205 7.71 6.19 9.74
N TRP A 206 8.29 7.04 10.60
CA TRP A 206 9.75 7.23 10.63
C TRP A 206 10.47 5.95 11.08
N ILE A 207 9.93 5.19 12.06
CA ILE A 207 10.47 3.90 12.47
C ILE A 207 10.42 2.89 11.31
N ILE A 208 9.29 2.74 10.61
CA ILE A 208 9.20 1.87 9.42
C ILE A 208 10.26 2.27 8.37
N ARG A 209 10.41 3.56 8.06
CA ARG A 209 11.44 4.04 7.10
C ARG A 209 12.89 3.79 7.56
N LYS A 210 13.14 3.52 8.84
CA LYS A 210 14.43 3.03 9.35
C LYS A 210 14.55 1.51 9.23
N VAL A 211 13.54 0.77 9.68
CA VAL A 211 13.49 -0.72 9.60
C VAL A 211 13.63 -1.19 8.14
N MET A 212 13.03 -0.49 7.18
CA MET A 212 13.17 -0.79 5.75
C MET A 212 14.61 -0.76 5.22
N ARG A 213 15.56 -0.08 5.89
CA ARG A 213 16.99 -0.16 5.51
C ARG A 213 17.65 -1.50 5.86
N ILE A 214 16.99 -2.31 6.70
CA ILE A 214 17.41 -3.67 7.07
C ILE A 214 16.80 -4.70 6.10
N ALA A 215 15.79 -4.32 5.30
CA ALA A 215 15.13 -5.21 4.34
C ALA A 215 16.08 -5.97 3.38
N PRO A 216 17.22 -5.41 2.91
CA PRO A 216 18.19 -6.17 2.12
C PRO A 216 18.81 -7.36 2.88
N LEU A 217 19.09 -7.22 4.18
CA LEU A 217 19.63 -8.29 5.03
C LEU A 217 18.53 -9.30 5.38
N ALA A 218 17.30 -8.82 5.61
CA ALA A 218 16.14 -9.69 5.85
C ALA A 218 15.79 -10.54 4.62
N ALA A 219 15.82 -9.96 3.42
CA ALA A 219 15.64 -10.67 2.16
C ALA A 219 16.77 -11.67 1.87
N PHE A 220 18.02 -11.30 2.18
CA PHE A 220 19.16 -12.23 2.14
C PHE A 220 18.92 -13.44 3.06
N GLY A 221 18.61 -13.20 4.34
CA GLY A 221 18.45 -14.27 5.32
C GLY A 221 17.26 -15.17 5.04
N ALA A 222 16.11 -14.59 4.70
CA ALA A 222 14.90 -15.34 4.39
C ALA A 222 15.03 -16.20 3.11
N ILE A 223 15.61 -15.66 2.03
CA ILE A 223 15.83 -16.43 0.81
C ILE A 223 16.98 -17.43 0.98
N GLY A 224 18.02 -17.09 1.74
CA GLY A 224 19.09 -18.02 2.13
C GLY A 224 18.53 -19.25 2.84
N TYR A 225 17.74 -19.05 3.89
CA TYR A 225 17.03 -20.12 4.59
C TYR A 225 16.12 -20.92 3.64
N THR A 226 15.28 -20.23 2.86
CA THR A 226 14.30 -20.88 1.97
C THR A 226 14.97 -21.77 0.91
N VAL A 227 16.10 -21.33 0.34
CA VAL A 227 16.85 -22.09 -0.66
C VAL A 227 17.69 -23.21 -0.04
N SER A 228 18.20 -23.03 1.19
CA SER A 228 18.86 -24.11 1.94
C SER A 228 17.91 -25.27 2.26
N GLU A 229 16.72 -24.95 2.78
CA GLU A 229 15.82 -25.94 3.38
C GLU A 229 14.93 -26.62 2.33
N TYR A 230 14.38 -25.84 1.40
CA TYR A 230 13.40 -26.30 0.40
C TYR A 230 13.97 -26.31 -1.04
N GLY A 231 15.24 -25.97 -1.20
CA GLY A 231 15.95 -26.00 -2.48
C GLY A 231 15.56 -24.90 -3.47
N LEU A 232 16.30 -24.86 -4.58
CA LEU A 232 16.12 -23.90 -5.68
C LEU A 232 14.73 -23.96 -6.36
N GLY A 233 13.97 -25.04 -6.17
CA GLY A 233 12.61 -25.18 -6.71
C GLY A 233 11.65 -24.10 -6.21
N THR A 234 11.84 -23.60 -4.99
CA THR A 234 11.06 -22.49 -4.41
C THR A 234 11.14 -21.21 -5.23
N LEU A 235 12.27 -20.94 -5.88
CA LEU A 235 12.47 -19.75 -6.72
C LEU A 235 11.57 -19.78 -7.95
N LEU A 236 11.21 -20.96 -8.46
CA LEU A 236 10.23 -21.09 -9.55
C LEU A 236 8.83 -20.69 -9.08
N SER A 237 8.43 -21.05 -7.86
CA SER A 237 7.13 -20.67 -7.29
C SER A 237 7.07 -19.18 -6.92
N LEU A 238 8.17 -18.61 -6.42
CA LEU A 238 8.29 -17.15 -6.22
C LEU A 238 8.27 -16.39 -7.57
N GLY A 239 8.91 -16.94 -8.62
CA GLY A 239 8.81 -16.42 -9.97
C GLY A 239 7.39 -16.51 -10.56
N ARG A 240 6.67 -17.60 -10.28
CA ARG A 240 5.24 -17.75 -10.62
C ARG A 240 4.38 -16.72 -9.89
N LEU A 241 4.62 -16.46 -8.61
CA LEU A 241 3.93 -15.39 -7.86
C LEU A 241 4.12 -14.03 -8.53
N VAL A 242 5.35 -13.67 -8.91
CA VAL A 242 5.62 -12.40 -9.62
C VAL A 242 4.88 -12.35 -10.97
N ALA A 243 4.95 -13.42 -11.78
CA ALA A 243 4.26 -13.48 -13.07
C ALA A 243 2.73 -13.39 -12.92
N VAL A 244 2.14 -14.13 -11.97
CA VAL A 244 0.71 -14.09 -11.65
C VAL A 244 0.29 -12.72 -11.12
N PHE A 245 1.09 -12.07 -10.28
CA PHE A 245 0.79 -10.74 -9.79
C PHE A 245 0.81 -9.67 -10.89
N TYR A 246 1.80 -9.71 -11.78
CA TYR A 246 1.85 -8.80 -12.94
C TYR A 246 0.68 -9.05 -13.90
N LEU A 247 0.25 -10.30 -14.09
CA LEU A 247 -0.98 -10.62 -14.83
C LEU A 247 -2.22 -10.04 -14.14
N ILE A 248 -2.33 -10.15 -12.81
CA ILE A 248 -3.43 -9.56 -12.02
C ILE A 248 -3.47 -8.03 -12.17
N VAL A 249 -2.33 -7.36 -12.14
CA VAL A 249 -2.23 -5.91 -12.40
C VAL A 249 -2.68 -5.58 -13.83
N VAL A 250 -2.24 -6.32 -14.84
CA VAL A 250 -2.68 -6.12 -16.24
C VAL A 250 -4.19 -6.34 -16.39
N LEU A 251 -4.74 -7.39 -15.75
CA LEU A 251 -6.18 -7.65 -15.73
C LEU A 251 -6.96 -6.51 -15.07
N PHE A 252 -6.50 -5.98 -13.93
CA PHE A 252 -7.13 -4.82 -13.28
C PHE A 252 -7.07 -3.56 -14.17
N PHE A 253 -5.95 -3.31 -14.86
CA PHE A 253 -5.84 -2.20 -15.80
C PHE A 253 -6.79 -2.33 -17.00
N VAL A 254 -6.97 -3.53 -17.54
CA VAL A 254 -7.83 -3.79 -18.72
C VAL A 254 -9.32 -3.89 -18.36
N LEU A 255 -9.66 -4.56 -17.26
CA LEU A 255 -11.04 -4.84 -16.86
C LEU A 255 -11.67 -3.73 -16.00
N VAL A 256 -10.85 -2.92 -15.31
CA VAL A 256 -11.35 -1.89 -14.37
C VAL A 256 -10.89 -0.50 -14.79
N LEU A 257 -9.59 -0.19 -14.72
CA LEU A 257 -9.11 1.18 -14.96
C LEU A 257 -9.37 1.69 -16.38
N TRP A 258 -9.32 0.82 -17.40
CA TRP A 258 -9.65 1.22 -18.78
C TRP A 258 -11.14 1.55 -18.93
N PRO A 259 -12.11 0.66 -18.63
CA PRO A 259 -13.54 1.02 -18.62
C PRO A 259 -13.87 2.27 -17.81
N VAL A 260 -13.33 2.39 -16.59
CA VAL A 260 -13.63 3.50 -15.67
C VAL A 260 -13.04 4.83 -16.15
N SER A 261 -11.79 4.85 -16.62
CA SER A 261 -11.19 6.05 -17.22
C SER A 261 -11.88 6.46 -18.52
N ARG A 262 -12.35 5.49 -19.31
CA ARG A 262 -13.14 5.74 -20.54
C ARG A 262 -14.53 6.26 -20.23
N TYR A 263 -15.16 5.78 -19.14
CA TYR A 263 -16.37 6.39 -18.56
C TYR A 263 -16.11 7.83 -18.07
N ALA A 264 -14.95 8.13 -17.48
CA ALA A 264 -14.55 9.50 -17.14
C ALA A 264 -14.36 10.39 -18.38
N GLY A 265 -14.22 9.81 -19.58
CA GLY A 265 -14.03 10.51 -20.84
C GLY A 265 -12.56 10.72 -21.23
N VAL A 266 -11.62 10.07 -20.52
CA VAL A 266 -10.19 10.13 -20.82
C VAL A 266 -9.68 8.83 -21.44
N SER A 267 -8.50 8.88 -22.04
CA SER A 267 -7.78 7.68 -22.47
C SER A 267 -6.73 7.32 -21.42
N LEU A 268 -6.82 6.12 -20.84
CA LEU A 268 -5.84 5.62 -19.87
C LEU A 268 -4.40 5.75 -20.39
N LEU A 269 -4.16 5.40 -21.65
CA LEU A 269 -2.82 5.49 -22.27
C LEU A 269 -2.31 6.94 -22.38
N LYS A 270 -3.18 7.93 -22.57
CA LYS A 270 -2.81 9.36 -22.55
C LYS A 270 -2.56 9.85 -21.11
N LEU A 271 -3.37 9.38 -20.15
CA LEU A 271 -3.21 9.68 -18.73
C LEU A 271 -1.88 9.15 -18.19
N LEU A 272 -1.56 7.87 -18.41
CA LEU A 272 -0.29 7.25 -18.02
C LEU A 272 0.91 7.93 -18.72
N ARG A 273 0.75 8.39 -19.97
CA ARG A 273 1.77 9.20 -20.67
C ARG A 273 1.99 10.57 -20.03
N TYR A 274 0.94 11.23 -19.56
CA TYR A 274 1.00 12.54 -18.87
C TYR A 274 1.69 12.43 -17.50
N PHE A 275 1.42 11.36 -16.77
CA PHE A 275 2.02 11.01 -15.47
C PHE A 275 3.28 10.14 -15.57
N ARG A 276 3.90 10.02 -16.75
CA ARG A 276 5.02 9.08 -16.98
C ARG A 276 6.23 9.32 -16.07
N ALA A 277 6.47 10.56 -15.64
CA ALA A 277 7.62 10.90 -14.80
C ALA A 277 7.40 10.42 -13.36
N GLU A 278 6.20 10.65 -12.85
CA GLU A 278 5.74 10.23 -11.53
C GLU A 278 5.65 8.71 -11.46
N LEU A 279 5.05 8.09 -12.48
CA LEU A 279 4.90 6.64 -12.58
C LEU A 279 6.25 5.90 -12.69
N VAL A 280 7.23 6.45 -13.43
CA VAL A 280 8.60 5.91 -13.46
C VAL A 280 9.33 6.17 -12.14
N LEU A 281 9.11 7.31 -11.48
CA LEU A 281 9.69 7.59 -10.17
C LEU A 281 9.21 6.58 -9.12
N VAL A 282 7.91 6.28 -9.04
CA VAL A 282 7.38 5.31 -8.06
C VAL A 282 7.74 3.86 -8.35
N LEU A 283 8.04 3.49 -9.61
CA LEU A 283 8.60 2.18 -9.93
C LEU A 283 10.01 1.97 -9.32
N GLY A 284 10.79 3.05 -9.15
CA GLY A 284 12.06 3.01 -8.43
C GLY A 284 11.89 3.17 -6.91
N THR A 285 11.16 4.20 -6.47
CA THR A 285 11.06 4.53 -5.04
C THR A 285 10.13 3.62 -4.24
N SER A 286 9.21 2.91 -4.88
CA SER A 286 8.09 2.19 -4.24
C SER A 286 7.39 3.07 -3.17
N SER A 287 7.16 4.35 -3.50
CA SER A 287 6.70 5.38 -2.56
C SER A 287 5.64 6.29 -3.18
N SER A 288 4.38 6.13 -2.77
CA SER A 288 3.30 7.01 -3.21
C SER A 288 3.56 8.47 -2.77
N GLU A 289 4.09 8.68 -1.56
CA GLU A 289 4.40 10.01 -1.00
C GLU A 289 5.30 10.83 -1.94
N SER A 290 6.28 10.19 -2.58
CA SER A 290 7.33 10.84 -3.40
C SER A 290 6.82 11.65 -4.60
N VAL A 291 5.57 11.45 -5.02
CA VAL A 291 4.94 12.08 -6.18
C VAL A 291 3.69 12.91 -5.85
N PHE A 292 3.23 12.92 -4.60
CA PHE A 292 1.96 13.58 -4.22
C PHE A 292 1.86 15.08 -4.62
N PRO A 293 2.90 15.93 -4.43
CA PRO A 293 2.84 17.33 -4.86
C PRO A 293 2.81 17.48 -6.39
N GLN A 294 3.52 16.60 -7.11
CA GLN A 294 3.58 16.60 -8.57
C GLN A 294 2.21 16.21 -9.16
N LEU A 295 1.58 15.17 -8.59
CA LEU A 295 0.22 14.74 -8.92
C LEU A 295 -0.81 15.84 -8.66
N THR A 296 -0.74 16.50 -7.50
CA THR A 296 -1.60 17.63 -7.14
C THR A 296 -1.52 18.75 -8.19
N ALA A 297 -0.29 19.20 -8.51
CA ALA A 297 -0.09 20.25 -9.51
C ALA A 297 -0.53 19.83 -10.92
N LYS A 298 -0.26 18.59 -11.31
CA LYS A 298 -0.65 18.04 -12.62
C LYS A 298 -2.15 17.86 -12.78
N LEU A 299 -2.88 17.42 -11.75
CA LEU A 299 -4.34 17.28 -11.80
C LEU A 299 -5.03 18.65 -11.89
N LYS A 300 -4.54 19.66 -11.16
CA LYS A 300 -4.95 21.06 -11.37
C LYS A 300 -4.64 21.53 -12.80
N ASN A 301 -3.46 21.20 -13.34
CA ASN A 301 -3.08 21.58 -14.72
C ASN A 301 -3.90 20.89 -15.81
N LEU A 302 -4.41 19.68 -15.57
CA LEU A 302 -5.42 19.00 -16.40
C LEU A 302 -6.81 19.66 -16.35
N GLY A 303 -7.01 20.70 -15.54
CA GLY A 303 -8.29 21.41 -15.45
C GLY A 303 -9.28 20.81 -14.46
N VAL A 304 -8.82 20.05 -13.46
CA VAL A 304 -9.67 19.62 -12.33
C VAL A 304 -9.65 20.70 -11.24
N ASP A 305 -10.83 21.09 -10.74
CA ASP A 305 -10.94 22.19 -9.77
C ASP A 305 -10.23 21.88 -8.45
N GLU A 306 -9.68 22.93 -7.82
CA GLU A 306 -8.88 22.80 -6.60
C GLU A 306 -9.60 22.09 -5.44
N PRO A 307 -10.89 22.31 -5.16
CA PRO A 307 -11.61 21.60 -4.09
C PRO A 307 -11.76 20.09 -4.34
N VAL A 308 -11.72 19.65 -5.60
CA VAL A 308 -11.73 18.22 -5.95
C VAL A 308 -10.31 17.66 -5.80
N VAL A 309 -9.29 18.28 -6.37
CA VAL A 309 -7.91 17.77 -6.26
C VAL A 309 -7.44 17.77 -4.80
N GLY A 310 -7.70 18.85 -4.06
CA GLY A 310 -7.29 19.02 -2.66
C GLY A 310 -8.04 18.15 -1.64
N LEU A 311 -9.09 17.44 -2.06
CA LEU A 311 -9.83 16.50 -1.23
C LEU A 311 -9.67 15.05 -1.73
N VAL A 312 -10.06 14.80 -2.99
CA VAL A 312 -10.13 13.43 -3.53
C VAL A 312 -8.75 12.79 -3.61
N LEU A 313 -7.70 13.52 -3.99
CA LEU A 313 -6.36 12.96 -4.07
C LEU A 313 -5.79 12.56 -2.69
N PRO A 314 -5.77 13.43 -1.65
CA PRO A 314 -5.33 13.02 -0.31
C PRO A 314 -6.21 11.93 0.31
N THR A 315 -7.53 11.90 0.08
CA THR A 315 -8.35 10.76 0.56
C THR A 315 -8.01 9.46 -0.21
N ALA A 316 -7.84 9.51 -1.54
CA ALA A 316 -7.43 8.35 -2.33
C ALA A 316 -6.05 7.79 -1.89
N TYR A 317 -5.17 8.67 -1.40
CA TYR A 317 -3.84 8.34 -0.87
C TYR A 317 -3.83 7.55 0.46
N SER A 318 -4.99 7.41 1.11
CA SER A 318 -5.19 6.64 2.34
C SER A 318 -6.30 5.59 2.24
N PHE A 319 -7.21 5.72 1.26
CA PHE A 319 -8.42 4.90 1.13
C PHE A 319 -8.59 4.18 -0.22
N ASN A 320 -7.77 4.48 -1.24
CA ASN A 320 -7.83 3.85 -2.57
C ASN A 320 -6.53 3.09 -2.87
N HIS A 321 -6.25 2.07 -2.08
CA HIS A 321 -5.05 1.24 -2.18
C HIS A 321 -5.27 0.01 -3.08
N ASP A 322 -5.96 0.18 -4.22
CA ASP A 322 -6.37 -0.89 -5.13
C ASP A 322 -5.24 -1.88 -5.44
N GLY A 323 -4.07 -1.37 -5.82
CA GLY A 323 -2.90 -2.19 -6.12
C GLY A 323 -2.38 -2.92 -4.89
N THR A 324 -2.34 -2.27 -3.73
CA THR A 324 -1.92 -2.93 -2.49
C THR A 324 -2.89 -4.04 -2.11
N CYS A 325 -4.19 -3.86 -2.37
CA CYS A 325 -5.21 -4.88 -2.20
C CYS A 325 -5.05 -6.06 -3.18
N LEU A 326 -4.74 -5.80 -4.46
CA LEU A 326 -4.34 -6.87 -5.40
C LEU A 326 -3.15 -7.67 -4.83
N TYR A 327 -2.15 -6.97 -4.29
CA TYR A 327 -0.95 -7.58 -3.72
C TYR A 327 -1.28 -8.44 -2.50
N PHE A 328 -2.06 -7.93 -1.55
CA PHE A 328 -2.42 -8.68 -0.34
C PHE A 328 -3.27 -9.92 -0.66
N ALA A 329 -4.31 -9.80 -1.48
CA ALA A 329 -5.13 -10.96 -1.85
C ALA A 329 -4.30 -12.03 -2.58
N ALA A 330 -3.40 -11.60 -3.49
CA ALA A 330 -2.53 -12.53 -4.22
C ALA A 330 -1.50 -13.21 -3.31
N VAL A 331 -0.84 -12.43 -2.43
CA VAL A 331 0.22 -12.94 -1.54
C VAL A 331 -0.33 -13.79 -0.41
N SER A 332 -1.41 -13.38 0.27
CA SER A 332 -1.98 -14.17 1.37
C SER A 332 -2.45 -15.55 0.90
N VAL A 333 -3.11 -15.65 -0.27
CA VAL A 333 -3.51 -16.95 -0.81
C VAL A 333 -2.31 -17.74 -1.35
N PHE A 334 -1.28 -17.09 -1.91
CA PHE A 334 0.00 -17.76 -2.23
C PHE A 334 0.66 -18.36 -0.99
N LEU A 335 0.71 -17.62 0.13
CA LEU A 335 1.34 -18.06 1.37
C LEU A 335 0.58 -19.24 1.97
N GLY A 336 -0.76 -19.21 1.99
CA GLY A 336 -1.57 -20.36 2.38
C GLY A 336 -1.32 -21.60 1.51
N GLN A 337 -1.29 -21.43 0.17
CA GLN A 337 -0.93 -22.50 -0.77
C GLN A 337 0.49 -23.05 -0.54
N ALA A 338 1.44 -22.19 -0.17
CA ALA A 338 2.84 -22.56 0.03
C ALA A 338 3.07 -23.31 1.36
N THR A 339 2.34 -22.94 2.41
CA THR A 339 2.42 -23.57 3.75
C THR A 339 1.42 -24.72 3.96
N GLY A 340 0.67 -25.12 2.92
CA GLY A 340 -0.35 -26.18 3.03
C GLY A 340 -1.59 -25.79 3.86
N ALA A 341 -1.80 -24.50 4.12
CA ALA A 341 -2.99 -24.02 4.80
C ALA A 341 -4.16 -23.93 3.81
N ASP A 342 -5.07 -24.93 3.86
CA ASP A 342 -6.27 -24.98 3.02
C ASP A 342 -7.28 -23.88 3.40
N LEU A 343 -7.10 -22.72 2.78
CA LEU A 343 -8.00 -21.58 2.90
C LEU A 343 -9.34 -21.87 2.22
N SER A 344 -10.32 -22.32 3.01
CA SER A 344 -11.71 -22.47 2.59
C SER A 344 -12.29 -21.17 2.04
N TRP A 345 -13.34 -21.24 1.21
CA TRP A 345 -13.97 -20.04 0.65
C TRP A 345 -14.50 -19.06 1.71
N SER A 346 -14.90 -19.55 2.89
CA SER A 346 -15.28 -18.68 4.02
C SER A 346 -14.08 -18.00 4.67
N ALA A 347 -12.96 -18.72 4.86
CA ALA A 347 -11.71 -18.12 5.34
C ALA A 347 -11.17 -17.07 4.35
N GLN A 348 -11.24 -17.33 3.05
CA GLN A 348 -10.87 -16.37 2.01
C GLN A 348 -11.79 -15.14 1.98
N LEU A 349 -13.09 -15.29 2.25
CA LEU A 349 -14.01 -14.17 2.34
C LEU A 349 -13.78 -13.33 3.61
N GLY A 350 -13.48 -13.96 4.74
CA GLY A 350 -13.08 -13.29 5.97
C GLY A 350 -11.77 -12.50 5.79
N LEU A 351 -10.78 -13.13 5.13
CA LEU A 351 -9.53 -12.49 4.69
C LEU A 351 -9.82 -11.25 3.83
N LEU A 352 -10.72 -11.33 2.84
CA LEU A 352 -11.10 -10.16 2.02
C LEU A 352 -11.75 -9.04 2.85
N LEU A 353 -12.59 -9.38 3.83
CA LEU A 353 -13.25 -8.39 4.69
C LEU A 353 -12.26 -7.68 5.61
N VAL A 354 -11.30 -8.41 6.19
CA VAL A 354 -10.16 -7.82 6.91
C VAL A 354 -9.38 -6.91 5.96
N LEU A 355 -9.05 -7.34 4.74
CA LEU A 355 -8.31 -6.54 3.76
C LEU A 355 -9.02 -5.25 3.34
N LEU A 356 -10.33 -5.26 3.15
CA LEU A 356 -11.12 -4.07 2.87
C LEU A 356 -11.06 -3.04 4.01
N LEU A 357 -10.97 -3.50 5.25
CA LEU A 357 -10.95 -2.63 6.43
C LEU A 357 -9.51 -2.17 6.79
N THR A 358 -8.51 -3.04 6.68
CA THR A 358 -7.10 -2.70 6.98
C THR A 358 -6.44 -1.87 5.90
N SER A 359 -6.80 -2.05 4.62
CA SER A 359 -6.25 -1.24 3.51
C SER A 359 -6.59 0.26 3.62
N LYS A 360 -7.72 0.58 4.26
CA LYS A 360 -8.16 1.95 4.59
C LYS A 360 -7.54 2.53 5.87
N GLY A 361 -6.78 1.70 6.59
CA GLY A 361 -5.98 2.06 7.76
C GLY A 361 -4.47 2.05 7.50
N GLY A 362 -4.03 2.01 6.23
CA GLY A 362 -2.62 1.85 5.85
C GLY A 362 -2.10 2.93 4.92
N ALA A 363 -1.82 4.13 5.44
CA ALA A 363 -1.33 5.25 4.64
C ALA A 363 -0.05 4.89 3.83
N GLY A 364 0.06 5.47 2.64
CA GLY A 364 0.95 5.04 1.54
C GLY A 364 2.48 5.21 1.70
N VAL A 365 3.01 5.00 2.90
CA VAL A 365 4.45 5.05 3.21
C VAL A 365 5.16 3.75 2.79
N SER A 366 6.31 3.86 2.13
CA SER A 366 7.12 2.71 1.74
C SER A 366 7.45 1.79 2.92
N GLY A 367 7.13 0.50 2.77
CA GLY A 367 7.28 -0.51 3.82
C GLY A 367 6.02 -0.79 4.65
N SER A 368 5.00 0.08 4.62
CA SER A 368 3.73 -0.19 5.32
C SER A 368 3.02 -1.45 4.79
N ALA A 369 3.22 -1.82 3.53
CA ALA A 369 2.64 -3.02 2.95
C ALA A 369 3.10 -4.34 3.62
N ILE A 370 4.35 -4.46 4.06
CA ILE A 370 4.78 -5.68 4.80
C ILE A 370 4.09 -5.71 6.17
N ALA A 371 3.97 -4.54 6.82
CA ALA A 371 3.26 -4.37 8.08
C ALA A 371 1.77 -4.72 7.94
N VAL A 372 1.11 -4.24 6.89
CA VAL A 372 -0.33 -4.47 6.61
C VAL A 372 -0.58 -5.89 6.06
N LEU A 373 0.41 -6.57 5.48
CA LEU A 373 0.31 -8.00 5.18
C LEU A 373 0.38 -8.84 6.47
N ALA A 374 1.39 -8.62 7.33
CA ALA A 374 1.52 -9.31 8.62
C ALA A 374 0.26 -9.16 9.48
N LEU A 375 -0.23 -7.92 9.54
CA LEU A 375 -1.52 -7.54 10.08
C LEU A 375 -2.68 -8.44 9.60
N THR A 376 -2.83 -8.65 8.29
CA THR A 376 -3.93 -9.45 7.75
C THR A 376 -3.75 -10.94 8.05
N LEU A 377 -2.54 -11.49 7.95
CA LEU A 377 -2.31 -12.92 8.23
C LEU A 377 -2.58 -13.26 9.71
N SER A 378 -2.12 -12.41 10.64
CA SER A 378 -2.42 -12.56 12.07
C SER A 378 -3.92 -12.63 12.33
N ALA A 379 -4.71 -11.77 11.69
CA ALA A 379 -6.15 -11.64 11.92
C ALA A 379 -6.98 -12.85 11.47
N THR A 380 -6.45 -13.73 10.60
CA THR A 380 -7.17 -14.93 10.16
C THR A 380 -6.70 -16.21 10.85
N HIS A 381 -5.63 -16.16 11.67
CA HIS A 381 -5.03 -17.27 12.42
C HIS A 381 -4.73 -18.57 11.62
N THR A 382 -4.83 -18.51 10.29
CA THR A 382 -4.78 -19.66 9.36
C THR A 382 -3.51 -19.69 8.53
N ILE A 383 -2.84 -18.55 8.37
CA ILE A 383 -1.60 -18.42 7.61
C ILE A 383 -0.52 -17.94 8.58
N PRO A 384 0.59 -18.67 8.77
CA PRO A 384 1.65 -18.25 9.69
C PRO A 384 2.23 -16.90 9.28
N VAL A 385 2.34 -15.95 10.21
CA VAL A 385 2.92 -14.62 9.95
C VAL A 385 4.38 -14.73 9.49
N SER A 386 5.09 -15.74 10.01
CA SER A 386 6.46 -16.10 9.63
C SER A 386 6.63 -16.41 8.13
N SER A 387 5.57 -16.87 7.46
CA SER A 387 5.59 -17.16 6.01
C SER A 387 5.85 -15.92 5.15
N ILE A 388 5.68 -14.70 5.68
CA ILE A 388 6.03 -13.46 4.99
C ILE A 388 7.51 -13.40 4.62
N ALA A 389 8.39 -14.07 5.39
CA ALA A 389 9.81 -14.23 5.07
C ALA A 389 10.01 -14.68 3.60
N LEU A 390 9.22 -15.66 3.14
CA LEU A 390 9.29 -16.24 1.80
C LEU A 390 9.13 -15.18 0.69
N VAL A 391 8.29 -14.17 0.91
CA VAL A 391 7.98 -13.13 -0.07
C VAL A 391 8.79 -11.84 0.11
N LEU A 392 9.58 -11.69 1.19
CA LEU A 392 10.46 -10.52 1.38
C LEU A 392 11.41 -10.30 0.19
N GLY A 393 11.92 -11.38 -0.40
CA GLY A 393 12.82 -11.29 -1.55
C GLY A 393 12.16 -10.75 -2.82
N VAL A 394 10.93 -11.18 -3.12
CA VAL A 394 10.18 -10.67 -4.28
C VAL A 394 9.40 -9.39 -3.99
N HIS A 395 9.31 -8.97 -2.72
CA HIS A 395 8.49 -7.83 -2.31
C HIS A 395 8.84 -6.55 -3.07
N SER A 396 10.11 -6.22 -3.31
CA SER A 396 10.51 -5.01 -4.02
C SER A 396 9.93 -4.95 -5.45
N ILE A 397 9.93 -6.08 -6.16
CA ILE A 397 9.40 -6.22 -7.52
C ILE A 397 7.87 -6.07 -7.51
N LEU A 398 7.20 -6.73 -6.55
CA LEU A 398 5.75 -6.63 -6.38
C LEU A 398 5.31 -5.21 -5.95
N SER A 399 6.12 -4.54 -5.13
CA SER A 399 5.88 -3.20 -4.57
C SER A 399 5.90 -2.10 -5.62
N ALA A 400 6.88 -2.12 -6.51
CA ALA A 400 6.93 -1.22 -7.66
C ALA A 400 5.61 -1.26 -8.47
N ALA A 401 5.12 -2.47 -8.79
CA ALA A 401 3.89 -2.66 -9.55
C ALA A 401 2.61 -2.26 -8.79
N PHE A 402 2.51 -2.54 -7.48
CA PHE A 402 1.32 -2.12 -6.73
C PHE A 402 1.29 -0.61 -6.46
N VAL A 403 2.44 0.04 -6.21
CA VAL A 403 2.49 1.49 -6.03
C VAL A 403 2.17 2.22 -7.35
N PHE A 404 2.70 1.76 -8.47
CA PHE A 404 2.30 2.24 -9.81
C PHE A 404 0.78 2.14 -10.02
N THR A 405 0.18 1.01 -9.62
CA THR A 405 -1.27 0.78 -9.72
C THR A 405 -2.06 1.74 -8.84
N ASN A 406 -1.65 1.97 -7.59
CA ASN A 406 -2.28 2.94 -6.70
C ASN A 406 -2.25 4.36 -7.27
N ILE A 407 -1.10 4.81 -7.80
CA ILE A 407 -0.98 6.15 -8.41
C ILE A 407 -1.89 6.29 -9.64
N ALA A 408 -1.92 5.28 -10.51
CA ALA A 408 -2.81 5.27 -11.67
C ALA A 408 -4.30 5.29 -11.25
N GLY A 409 -4.69 4.48 -10.26
CA GLY A 409 -6.04 4.46 -9.67
C GLY A 409 -6.44 5.82 -9.11
N ASN A 410 -5.57 6.45 -8.31
CA ASN A 410 -5.84 7.74 -7.66
C ASN A 410 -6.00 8.89 -8.68
N CYS A 411 -5.24 8.88 -9.79
CA CYS A 411 -5.47 9.79 -10.92
C CYS A 411 -6.85 9.58 -11.57
N VAL A 412 -7.22 8.33 -11.85
CA VAL A 412 -8.52 8.00 -12.48
C VAL A 412 -9.67 8.36 -11.54
N ALA A 413 -9.57 8.05 -10.24
CA ALA A 413 -10.56 8.38 -9.23
C ALA A 413 -10.84 9.88 -9.14
N THR A 414 -9.77 10.69 -9.10
CA THR A 414 -9.88 12.17 -9.06
C THR A 414 -10.63 12.70 -10.30
N LEU A 415 -10.39 12.11 -11.48
CA LEU A 415 -11.09 12.47 -12.72
C LEU A 415 -12.55 11.97 -12.78
N VAL A 416 -12.86 10.81 -12.21
CA VAL A 416 -14.24 10.29 -12.11
C VAL A 416 -15.07 11.16 -11.17
N VAL A 417 -14.57 11.44 -9.97
CA VAL A 417 -15.28 12.27 -8.98
C VAL A 417 -15.42 13.71 -9.48
N GLY A 418 -14.37 14.31 -10.06
CA GLY A 418 -14.47 15.62 -10.68
C GLY A 418 -15.52 15.67 -11.80
N LYS A 419 -15.66 14.61 -12.61
CA LYS A 419 -16.74 14.52 -13.61
C LYS A 419 -18.12 14.47 -12.96
N TRP A 420 -18.30 13.75 -11.84
CA TRP A 420 -19.58 13.68 -11.11
C TRP A 420 -19.97 15.00 -10.42
N GLU A 421 -18.98 15.80 -10.01
CA GLU A 421 -19.18 17.15 -9.46
C GLU A 421 -19.27 18.23 -10.54
N LYS A 422 -19.05 17.88 -11.83
CA LYS A 422 -18.91 18.80 -12.98
C LYS A 422 -17.71 19.76 -12.87
N ALA A 423 -16.77 19.44 -12.00
CA ALA A 423 -15.63 20.25 -11.58
C ALA A 423 -14.36 19.97 -12.42
N ILE A 424 -14.54 19.90 -13.75
CA ILE A 424 -13.47 19.62 -14.73
C ILE A 424 -13.70 20.42 -16.02
N ASP A 425 -12.74 21.26 -16.37
CA ASP A 425 -12.58 21.82 -17.72
C ASP A 425 -12.20 20.72 -18.71
N ARG A 426 -13.18 20.33 -19.54
CA ARG A 426 -13.03 19.24 -20.51
C ARG A 426 -12.16 19.61 -21.71
N GLU A 427 -12.07 20.89 -22.05
CA GLU A 427 -11.29 21.36 -23.19
C GLU A 427 -9.80 21.40 -22.84
N ARG A 428 -9.48 21.96 -21.67
CA ARG A 428 -8.13 21.90 -21.09
C ARG A 428 -7.69 20.46 -20.83
N LEU A 429 -8.55 19.62 -20.25
CA LEU A 429 -8.28 18.20 -20.02
C LEU A 429 -7.89 17.49 -21.32
N ARG A 430 -8.69 17.64 -22.38
CA ARG A 430 -8.41 17.02 -23.69
C ARG A 430 -7.11 17.54 -24.28
N THR A 431 -6.95 18.86 -24.31
CA THR A 431 -5.77 19.52 -24.90
C THR A 431 -4.47 19.10 -24.20
N GLN A 432 -4.46 19.06 -22.87
CA GLN A 432 -3.29 18.67 -22.07
C GLN A 432 -2.95 17.17 -22.18
N LEU A 433 -3.96 16.30 -22.29
CA LEU A 433 -3.75 14.86 -22.54
C LEU A 433 -3.29 14.58 -23.98
N ASP A 434 -3.69 15.40 -24.94
CA ASP A 434 -3.29 15.28 -26.34
C ASP A 434 -1.88 15.85 -26.59
N SER A 435 -1.50 16.97 -25.94
CA SER A 435 -0.14 17.52 -25.99
C SER A 435 0.89 16.71 -25.20
N GLY A 436 0.43 15.95 -24.20
CA GLY A 436 1.25 15.42 -23.12
C GLY A 436 1.71 16.52 -22.15
N TYR A 437 2.22 16.12 -20.98
CA TYR A 437 2.75 17.07 -20.01
C TYR A 437 4.04 17.72 -20.53
N ARG A 438 3.99 19.04 -20.68
CA ARG A 438 5.16 19.91 -20.78
C ARG A 438 5.23 20.67 -19.46
N ALA A 439 6.41 20.72 -18.84
CA ALA A 439 6.62 21.68 -17.76
C ALA A 439 6.46 23.10 -18.32
N ALA A 440 5.91 24.01 -17.52
CA ALA A 440 6.07 25.44 -17.80
C ALA A 440 7.57 25.76 -17.75
N ALA A 441 8.04 26.57 -18.69
CA ALA A 441 9.43 27.02 -18.77
C ALA A 441 9.70 28.18 -17.80
#